data_AF-A0A4R0I1S3-F1
#
_entry.id   AF-A0A4R0I1S3-F1
#
_cell.length_a   1.000
_cell.length_b   1.000
_cell.length_c   1.000
_cell.angle_alpha   90.00
_cell.angle_beta   90.00
_cell.angle_gamma   90.00
#
_symmetry.space_group_name_H-M   'P 1'
#
loop_
_entity.id
_entity.type
_entity.pdbx_description
1 polymer ?
#
loop_
_entity_poly.entity_id
_entity_poly.type
_entity_poly.pdbx_seq_one_letter_code
_entity_poly.pdbx_strand_id
1 'polypeptide(L)' 'MAQHRMVLEADNGAELLFVCPYDGCGRRLVLKRSGGLTVIDRGDFFALHSGGTNGLEIETGVGS' A
#
# COMPACT_ATOMS: atom_id res chain seq x y z
N MET A 1 6.94 -3.30 -15.96
CA MET A 1 6.49 -2.47 -14.82
C MET A 1 7.31 -2.89 -13.60
N ALA A 2 7.82 -1.93 -12.82
CA ALA A 2 8.54 -2.25 -11.59
C ALA A 2 7.54 -2.80 -10.56
N GLN A 3 7.96 -3.77 -9.74
CA GLN A 3 7.12 -4.29 -8.65
C GLN A 3 7.69 -3.78 -7.32
N HIS A 4 6.88 -3.06 -6.56
CA HIS A 4 7.26 -2.52 -5.26
C HIS A 4 6.46 -3.21 -4.16
N ARG A 5 7.18 -3.80 -3.21
CA ARG A 5 6.57 -4.31 -1.99
C ARG A 5 6.45 -3.20 -0.96
N MET A 6 5.23 -2.88 -0.58
CA MET A 6 4.91 -1.96 0.50
C MET A 6 5.13 -2.63 1.85
N VAL A 7 5.51 -1.82 2.84
CA VAL A 7 5.74 -2.24 4.22
C VAL A 7 4.74 -1.56 5.15
N LEU A 8 4.41 -2.24 6.25
CA LEU A 8 3.59 -1.65 7.30
C LEU A 8 4.45 -0.66 8.10
N GLU A 9 4.05 0.61 8.12
CA GLU A 9 4.70 1.66 8.89
C GLU A 9 4.01 1.90 10.24
N ALA A 10 2.68 1.79 10.28
CA ALA A 10 1.92 1.97 11.52
C ALA A 10 0.64 1.13 11.54
N ASP A 11 0.24 0.70 12.75
CA ASP A 11 -1.00 0.00 13.05
C ASP A 11 -1.61 0.60 14.32
N ASN A 12 -2.84 1.08 14.25
CA ASN A 12 -3.57 1.61 15.42
C ASN A 12 -4.69 0.68 15.91
N GLY A 13 -4.74 -0.56 15.41
CA GLY A 13 -5.75 -1.57 15.73
C GLY A 13 -7.00 -1.51 14.85
N ALA A 14 -7.30 -0.37 14.21
CA ALA A 14 -8.42 -0.21 13.28
C ALA A 14 -7.95 0.00 11.82
N GLU A 15 -6.83 0.68 11.66
CA GLU A 15 -6.27 1.12 10.39
C GLU A 15 -4.78 0.78 10.31
N LEU A 16 -4.34 0.44 9.09
CA LEU A 16 -2.99 0.03 8.76
C LEU A 16 -2.42 1.01 7.74
N LEU A 17 -1.31 1.66 8.07
CA LEU A 17 -0.56 2.53 7.16
C LEU A 17 0.52 1.72 6.45
N PHE A 18 0.40 1.62 5.13
CA PHE A 18 1.42 1.04 4.27
C PHE A 18 2.18 2.12 3.51
N VAL A 19 3.50 1.97 3.44
CA VAL A 19 4.39 2.85 2.68
C VAL A 19 5.26 2.04 1.73
N CYS A 20 5.57 2.60 0.57
CA CYS A 20 6.56 2.03 -0.32
C CYS A 20 7.96 2.47 0.14
N PRO A 21 8.87 1.52 0.48
CA PRO A 21 10.20 1.86 0.98
C PRO A 21 11.19 2.22 -0.14
N TYR A 22 10.78 2.13 -1.42
CA TYR A 22 11.64 2.47 -2.54
C TYR A 22 11.89 3.98 -2.57
N ASP A 23 13.17 4.34 -2.57
CA ASP A 23 13.59 5.74 -2.63
C ASP A 23 13.04 6.41 -3.90
N GLY A 24 12.52 7.62 -3.74
CA GLY A 24 11.84 8.37 -4.79
C GLY A 24 10.43 7.88 -5.17
N CYS A 25 9.93 6.75 -4.63
CA CYS A 25 8.59 6.27 -4.96
C CYS A 25 7.50 7.03 -4.19
N GLY A 26 7.57 7.08 -2.85
CA GLY A 26 6.66 7.87 -2.02
C GLY A 26 5.20 7.41 -1.94
N ARG A 27 4.84 6.23 -2.45
CA ARG A 27 3.47 5.67 -2.34
C ARG A 27 3.09 5.45 -0.88
N ARG A 28 1.91 5.93 -0.47
CA ARG A 28 1.34 5.74 0.88
C ARG A 28 -0.16 5.46 0.81
N LEU A 29 -0.62 4.45 1.53
CA LEU A 29 -2.04 4.13 1.62
C LEU A 29 -2.42 3.66 3.01
N VAL A 30 -3.68 3.88 3.37
CA VAL A 30 -4.29 3.36 4.59
C VAL A 30 -5.34 2.34 4.21
N LEU A 31 -5.29 1.18 4.86
CA LEU A 31 -6.35 0.19 4.80
C LEU A 31 -7.08 0.13 6.14
N LYS A 32 -8.42 0.13 6.07
CA LYS A 32 -9.27 -0.05 7.25
C LYS A 32 -9.59 -1.52 7.42
N ARG A 33 -9.41 -2.06 8.63
CA ARG A 33 -9.72 -3.47 8.93
C ARG A 33 -11.22 -3.78 8.77
N SER A 34 -12.08 -2.79 8.92
CA SER A 34 -13.51 -2.87 8.62
C SER A 34 -13.84 -2.95 7.12
N GLY A 35 -12.82 -2.90 6.26
CA GLY A 35 -12.96 -2.74 4.82
C GLY A 35 -12.81 -1.27 4.39
N GLY A 36 -12.24 -1.10 3.20
CA GLY A 36 -11.96 0.19 2.59
C GLY A 36 -10.48 0.52 2.53
N LEU A 37 -10.10 1.20 1.45
CA LEU A 37 -8.73 1.61 1.16
C LEU A 37 -8.72 3.09 0.80
N THR A 38 -7.77 3.83 1.35
CA THR A 38 -7.53 5.24 1.04
C THR A 38 -6.10 5.41 0.58
N VAL A 39 -5.90 5.92 -0.62
CA VAL A 39 -4.57 6.30 -1.12
C VAL A 39 -4.29 7.72 -0.64
N ILE A 40 -3.25 7.89 0.18
CA ILE A 40 -2.80 9.20 0.65
C ILE A 40 -1.92 9.83 -0.44
N ASP A 41 -0.89 9.09 -0.84
CA ASP A 41 0.09 9.50 -1.83
C ASP A 41 0.18 8.46 -2.93
N ARG A 42 0.08 8.90 -4.19
CA ARG A 42 0.01 7.97 -5.34
C ARG A 42 1.35 7.33 -5.70
N GLY A 43 2.46 7.97 -5.33
CA GLY A 43 3.82 7.53 -5.62
C GLY A 43 4.14 7.34 -7.09
N ASP A 44 5.08 6.43 -7.39
CA ASP A 44 5.47 6.08 -8.75
C ASP A 44 4.31 5.42 -9.51
N PHE A 45 3.85 6.10 -10.56
CA PHE A 45 2.73 5.66 -11.39
C PHE A 45 3.04 4.44 -12.25
N PHE A 46 4.32 4.16 -12.52
CA PHE A 46 4.76 3.04 -13.36
C PHE A 46 5.08 1.78 -12.57
N ALA A 47 4.95 1.83 -11.25
CA ALA A 47 5.19 0.72 -10.35
C ALA A 47 3.88 0.05 -9.90
N LEU A 48 3.87 -1.28 -9.96
CA LEU A 48 2.85 -2.11 -9.36
C LEU A 48 3.17 -2.30 -7.89
N HIS A 49 2.25 -1.90 -7.03
CA HIS A 49 2.42 -1.96 -5.58
C HIS A 49 1.63 -3.12 -5.00
N SER A 50 2.31 -3.93 -4.19
CA SER A 50 1.72 -5.02 -3.42
C SER A 50 2.21 -4.99 -1.97
N GLY A 51 1.44 -5.52 -1.03
CA GLY A 51 1.81 -5.53 0.38
C GLY A 51 0.80 -6.28 1.23
N GLY A 52 1.10 -6.48 2.51
CA GLY A 52 0.16 -7.17 3.39
C GLY A 52 0.72 -7.48 4.77
N THR A 53 -0.14 -8.00 5.62
CA THR A 53 0.15 -8.55 6.95
C THR A 53 -0.44 -9.95 7.07
N ASN A 54 -0.14 -10.68 8.15
CA ASN A 54 -0.82 -11.96 8.43
C ASN A 54 -2.34 -11.72 8.55
N GLY A 55 -3.10 -12.13 7.53
CA GLY A 55 -4.56 -11.97 7.44
C GLY A 55 -5.06 -10.83 6.55
N LEU A 56 -4.18 -10.10 5.85
CA LEU A 56 -4.58 -9.05 4.93
C LEU A 56 -3.58 -8.87 3.79
N GLU A 57 -4.02 -9.02 2.55
CA GLU A 57 -3.21 -8.76 1.36
C GLU A 57 -3.76 -7.57 0.58
N ILE A 58 -2.85 -6.79 0.01
CA ILE A 58 -3.12 -5.63 -0.83
C ILE A 58 -2.43 -5.88 -2.16
N GLU A 59 -3.24 -5.98 -3.21
CA GLU A 59 -2.78 -5.97 -4.59
C GLU A 59 -3.47 -4.79 -5.29
N THR A 60 -2.70 -3.77 -5.64
CA THR A 60 -3.22 -2.66 -6.46
C THR A 60 -2.64 -2.78 -7.87
N GLY A 61 -3.41 -3.40 -8.77
CA GLY A 61 -3.19 -3.36 -10.20
C GLY A 61 -4.00 -2.25 -10.86
N VAL A 62 -3.53 -1.72 -12.00
CA VAL A 62 -4.38 -0.96 -12.91
C VAL A 62 -5.39 -1.96 -13.46
N GLY A 63 -6.66 -1.82 -13.07
CA GLY A 63 -7.74 -2.63 -13.64
C GLY A 63 -7.74 -2.46 -15.16
N SER A 64 -7.68 -3.57 -15.87
CA SER A 64 -7.82 -3.68 -17.32
C SER A 64 -9.14 -3.10 -17.80
#